data_AF-A0A6N7JJS6-F1
#
_entry.id   AF-A0A6N7JJS6-F1
#
_cell.length_a   1.000
_cell.length_b   1.000
_cell.length_c   1.000
_cell.angle_alpha   90.00
_cell.angle_beta   90.00
_cell.angle_gamma   90.00
#
_symmetry.space_group_name_H-M   'P 1'
#
loop_
_entity.id
_entity.type
_entity.pdbx_description
1 polymer ?
#
loop_
_entity_poly.entity_id
_entity_poly.type
_entity_poly.pdbx_seq_one_letter_code
_entity_poly.pdbx_strand_id
1 'polypeptide(L)'
;MPDFGLFIVRPPQGRATVAAIHPSRADEARITLKNLRNGGFHVAALTRVSVSSEEPAAAQAQLQGVVNGLFEQALYRPPVEMVW
;
A
#
# COMPACT_ATOMS: atom_id res chain seq x y z
N MET A 1 -4.17 3.30 17.37
CA MET A 1 -3.18 3.02 16.32
C MET A 1 -3.92 2.46 15.11
N PRO A 2 -4.00 3.20 14.00
CA PRO A 2 -4.62 2.71 12.78
C PRO A 2 -3.83 1.52 12.19
N ASP A 3 -4.55 0.49 11.74
CA ASP A 3 -3.98 -0.72 11.13
C ASP A 3 -4.16 -0.69 9.61
N PHE A 4 -3.08 -0.37 8.90
CA PHE A 4 -3.10 -0.23 7.45
C PHE A 4 -2.93 -1.57 6.76
N GLY A 5 -3.82 -1.87 5.82
CA GLY A 5 -3.60 -2.96 4.87
C GLY A 5 -2.64 -2.53 3.77
N LEU A 6 -1.53 -3.24 3.59
CA LEU A 6 -0.58 -3.00 2.50
C LEU A 6 -0.86 -3.93 1.32
N PHE A 7 -0.94 -3.34 0.13
CA PHE A 7 -1.15 -4.07 -1.12
C PHE A 7 -0.16 -3.59 -2.17
N ILE A 8 0.54 -4.51 -2.82
CA ILE A 8 1.31 -4.17 -4.01
C ILE A 8 0.37 -4.11 -5.21
N VAL A 9 0.45 -3.00 -5.94
CA VAL A 9 -0.31 -2.75 -7.17
C VAL A 9 0.71 -2.54 -8.28
N ARG A 10 0.74 -3.46 -9.25
CA ARG A 10 1.64 -3.39 -10.40
C ARG A 10 0.83 -3.26 -11.68
N PRO A 11 0.97 -2.16 -12.44
CA PRO A 11 0.37 -2.05 -13.76
C PRO A 11 1.02 -3.03 -14.74
N PRO A 12 0.32 -3.41 -15.83
CA PRO A 12 0.89 -4.27 -16.86
C PRO A 12 2.10 -3.62 -17.56
N GLN A 13 2.15 -2.28 -17.59
CA GLN A 13 3.30 -1.50 -18.02
C GLN A 13 3.57 -0.42 -16.98
N GLY A 14 4.78 -0.36 -16.43
CA GLY A 14 5.19 0.65 -15.46
C GLY A 14 5.76 0.07 -14.17
N ARG A 15 5.82 0.91 -13.13
CA ARG A 15 6.41 0.57 -11.83
C ARG A 15 5.32 0.16 -10.84
N ALA A 16 5.66 -0.78 -9.95
CA ALA A 16 4.76 -1.18 -8.88
C ALA A 16 4.71 -0.09 -7.79
N THR A 17 3.54 0.07 -7.18
CA THR A 17 3.34 0.93 -6.01
C THR A 17 2.78 0.10 -4.86
N VAL A 18 2.93 0.56 -3.64
CA VAL A 18 2.28 -0.04 -2.47
C VAL A 18 1.16 0.87 -2.02
N ALA A 19 -0.08 0.38 -2.10
CA ALA A 19 -1.23 1.06 -1.53
C ALA A 19 -1.32 0.70 -0.03
N ALA A 20 -1.23 1.70 0.83
CA ALA A 20 -1.49 1.59 2.25
C ALA A 20 -2.91 2.08 2.56
N ILE A 21 -3.80 1.18 2.93
CA ILE A 21 -5.22 1.45 3.08
C ILE A 21 -5.57 1.57 4.56
N HIS A 22 -6.03 2.76 4.97
CA HIS A 22 -6.57 3.01 6.29
C HIS A 22 -7.90 2.25 6.48
N PRO A 23 -8.19 1.72 7.68
CA PRO A 23 -9.39 0.90 7.91
C PRO A 23 -10.71 1.64 7.62
N SER A 24 -10.76 2.98 7.74
CA SER A 24 -11.94 3.78 7.38
C SER A 24 -12.33 3.67 5.91
N ARG A 25 -11.38 3.39 5.02
CA ARG A 25 -11.56 3.31 3.56
C ARG A 25 -11.49 1.89 3.02
N ALA A 26 -11.46 0.88 3.91
CA ALA A 26 -11.21 -0.50 3.52
C ALA A 26 -12.23 -1.02 2.48
N ASP A 27 -13.51 -0.70 2.62
CA ASP A 27 -14.55 -1.18 1.71
C ASP A 27 -14.47 -0.51 0.33
N GLU A 28 -14.30 0.81 0.28
CA GLU A 28 -14.08 1.54 -0.98
C GLU A 28 -12.81 1.05 -1.69
N ALA A 29 -11.71 0.90 -0.95
CA ALA A 29 -10.45 0.47 -1.51
C ALA A 29 -10.51 -0.98 -2.02
N ARG A 30 -11.26 -1.87 -1.36
CA ARG A 30 -11.49 -3.24 -1.87
C ARG A 30 -12.15 -3.25 -3.24
N ILE A 31 -13.13 -2.38 -3.47
CA ILE A 31 -13.80 -2.24 -4.77
C ILE A 31 -12.78 -1.75 -5.81
N THR A 32 -12.01 -0.72 -5.49
CA THR A 32 -10.96 -0.17 -6.38
C THR A 32 -9.90 -1.22 -6.72
N LEU A 33 -9.37 -1.94 -5.73
CA LEU A 33 -8.38 -3.00 -5.94
C LEU A 33 -8.93 -4.13 -6.81
N LYS A 34 -10.20 -4.51 -6.62
CA LYS A 34 -10.88 -5.50 -7.47
C LYS A 34 -11.00 -5.02 -8.92
N ASN A 35 -11.36 -3.76 -9.12
CA ASN A 35 -11.47 -3.17 -10.46
C ASN A 35 -10.11 -3.09 -11.15
N LEU A 36 -9.06 -2.68 -10.44
CA LEU A 36 -7.68 -2.68 -10.96
C LEU A 36 -7.24 -4.08 -11.39
N ARG A 37 -7.49 -5.09 -10.55
CA ARG A 37 -7.18 -6.48 -10.88
C ARG A 37 -7.92 -6.94 -12.14
N ASN A 38 -9.21 -6.63 -12.25
CA ASN A 38 -9.99 -6.96 -13.44
C ASN A 38 -9.52 -6.19 -14.69
N GLY A 39 -8.96 -4.99 -14.51
CA GLY A 39 -8.34 -4.18 -15.58
C GLY A 39 -6.93 -4.62 -15.98
N GLY A 40 -6.44 -5.76 -15.48
CA GLY A 40 -5.13 -6.32 -15.86
C GLY A 40 -3.96 -5.87 -14.99
N PHE A 41 -4.21 -5.17 -13.88
CA PHE A 41 -3.18 -4.90 -12.87
C PHE A 41 -2.94 -6.15 -12.03
N HIS A 42 -1.69 -6.39 -11.67
CA HIS A 42 -1.37 -7.37 -10.64
C HIS A 42 -1.53 -6.71 -9.28
N VAL A 43 -2.47 -7.22 -8.49
CA VAL A 43 -2.77 -6.74 -7.13
C VAL A 43 -2.59 -7.89 -6.16
N ALA A 44 -1.72 -7.72 -5.17
CA ALA A 44 -1.48 -8.71 -4.13
C ALA A 44 -1.40 -8.05 -2.75
N ALA A 45 -1.96 -8.72 -1.74
CA ALA A 45 -1.80 -8.30 -0.34
C ALA A 45 -0.36 -8.60 0.10
N LEU A 46 0.26 -7.64 0.79
CA LEU A 46 1.60 -7.81 1.36
C LEU A 46 1.50 -8.19 2.83
N THR A 47 1.01 -7.28 3.66
CA THR A 47 0.89 -7.45 5.12
C THR A 47 0.00 -6.36 5.71
N ARG A 48 -0.18 -6.38 7.03
CA ARG A 48 -0.78 -5.30 7.80
C ARG A 48 0.27 -4.60 8.66
N VAL A 49 0.14 -3.29 8.78
CA VAL A 49 1.07 -2.47 9.56
C VAL A 49 0.28 -1.53 10.45
N SER A 50 0.48 -1.65 11.76
CA SER A 50 -0.04 -0.69 12.72
C SER A 50 0.89 0.51 12.77
N VAL A 51 0.32 1.71 12.61
CA VAL A 51 1.08 2.96 12.58
C VAL A 51 0.78 3.75 13.86
N SER A 52 1.81 4.31 14.47
CA SER A 52 1.68 4.99 15.76
C SER A 52 1.08 6.39 15.64
N SER A 53 1.28 7.02 14.48
CA SER A 53 0.87 8.39 14.21
C SER A 53 -0.55 8.46 13.65
N GLU A 54 -1.33 9.42 14.15
CA GLU A 54 -2.63 9.82 13.58
C GLU A 54 -2.47 10.94 12.53
N GLU A 55 -1.28 11.55 12.44
CA GLU A 55 -0.96 12.53 11.40
C GLU A 55 -0.58 11.84 10.09
N PRO A 56 -1.23 12.17 8.94
CA PRO A 56 -1.02 11.49 7.66
C PRO A 56 0.43 11.49 7.16
N ALA A 57 1.14 12.62 7.29
CA ALA A 57 2.52 12.74 6.80
C ALA A 57 3.49 11.84 7.58
N ALA A 58 3.40 11.86 8.92
CA ALA A 58 4.19 10.99 9.78
C ALA A 58 3.82 9.51 9.59
N ALA A 59 2.54 9.19 9.37
CA ALA A 59 2.10 7.84 9.08
C ALA A 59 2.67 7.33 7.74
N GLN A 60 2.64 8.16 6.70
CA GLN A 60 3.22 7.84 5.39
C GLN A 60 4.72 7.57 5.50
N ALA A 61 5.47 8.37 6.26
CA ALA A 61 6.90 8.16 6.47
C ALA A 61 7.19 6.82 7.18
N GLN A 62 6.41 6.46 8.20
CA GLN A 62 6.53 5.16 8.88
C GLN A 62 6.23 4.00 7.93
N LEU A 63 5.14 4.10 7.16
CA LEU A 63 4.75 3.09 6.19
C LEU A 63 5.81 2.92 5.07
N GLN A 64 6.37 4.02 4.58
CA GLN A 64 7.47 3.98 3.60
C GLN A 64 8.71 3.30 4.18
N GLY A 65 9.03 3.53 5.47
CA GLY A 65 10.11 2.83 6.16
C GLY A 65 9.88 1.31 6.20
N VAL A 66 8.67 0.88 6.56
CA VAL A 66 8.31 -0.56 6.58
C VAL A 66 8.39 -1.17 5.18
N VAL A 67 7.86 -0.49 4.16
CA VAL A 67 7.93 -0.96 2.77
C VAL A 67 9.37 -1.03 2.28
N ASN A 68 10.21 -0.04 2.61
CA ASN A 68 11.63 -0.10 2.26
C ASN A 68 12.32 -1.33 2.88
N GLY A 69 11.94 -1.73 4.10
CA GLY A 69 12.43 -2.97 4.73
C GLY A 69 11.92 -4.23 4.03
N LEU A 70 10.63 -4.29 3.66
CA LEU A 70 10.06 -5.43 2.92
C LEU A 70 10.73 -5.64 1.56
N PHE A 71 11.18 -4.56 0.93
CA PHE A 71 11.84 -4.55 -0.37
C PHE A 71 13.35 -4.29 -0.26
N GLU A 72 13.97 -4.52 0.89
CA GLU A 72 15.39 -4.20 1.10
C GLU A 72 16.31 -4.94 0.11
N GLN A 73 16.00 -6.21 -0.16
CA GLN A 73 16.73 -7.05 -1.12
C GLN A 73 16.27 -6.86 -2.58
N ALA A 74 15.21 -6.07 -2.81
CA ALA A 74 14.72 -5.81 -4.15
C ALA A 74 15.52 -4.68 -4.81
N LEU A 75 15.78 -4.81 -6.11
CA LEU A 75 16.41 -3.76 -6.93
C LEU A 75 15.57 -2.48 -7.02
N TYR A 76 14.29 -2.56 -6.66
CA TYR A 76 13.35 -1.47 -6.71
C TYR A 76 12.54 -1.40 -5.42
N ARG A 77 12.51 -0.19 -4.82
CA ARG A 77 11.70 0.12 -3.65
C ARG A 77 10.43 0.84 -4.11
N PRO A 78 9.25 0.21 -4.01
CA PRO A 78 8.02 0.82 -4.46
C PRO A 78 7.64 2.00 -3.54
N PRO A 79 7.13 3.12 -4.11
CA PRO A 79 6.59 4.21 -3.31
C PRO A 79 5.29 3.75 -2.64
N VAL A 80 5.04 4.32 -1.46
CA VAL A 80 3.81 4.10 -0.72
C VAL A 80 2.81 5.22 -1.01
N GLU A 81 1.67 4.81 -1.56
CA GLU A 81 0.49 5.65 -1.76
C GLU A 81 -0.51 5.36 -0.65
N MET A 82 -0.89 6.40 0.10
CA MET A 82 -1.73 6.23 1.28
C MET A 82 -3.19 6.59 0.95
N VAL A 83 -4.11 5.70 1.32
CA VAL A 83 -5.56 5.89 1.16
C VAL A 83 -6.15 6.06 2.55
N TRP A 84 -6.54 7.29 2.91
CA TRP A 84 -7.00 7.69 4.24
C TRP A 84 -8.48 8.06 4.30
#